data_AF-A0ABC8QQ21-F1
#
_entry.id   AF-A0ABC8QQ21-F1
#
_cell.length_a   1.000
_cell.length_b   1.000
_cell.length_c   1.000
_cell.angle_alpha   90.00
_cell.angle_beta   90.00
_cell.angle_gamma   90.00
#
_symmetry.space_group_name_H-M   'P 1'
#
loop_
_entity.id
_entity.type
_entity.pdbx_description
1 polymer ?
#
loop_
_entity_poly.entity_id
_entity_poly.type
_entity_poly.pdbx_seq_one_letter_code
_entity_poly.pdbx_strand_id
1 'polypeptide(L)'
;MVSHLRTDKIVKGSKFFVRVAGERENMYYTSIMEIIRSQVPDNNESIKIHVVTKEMIFVSMMLLKYLPLSVVDTLMALLTTLRFGNLSKFGINKPLIGPFTTKVISGRSPVIDVGTIKKIQAGEIKVYPAIRGINKNSVLFDNGDSRSFDVIVLATGYKSLANKWLKDYKYVLNGEGMPKNRFPTHWKGENGVYCAGLSKMGLPGVSMDAKAIANDINIVVGEVKRRSNNGSYFDKLDIFVIMNMVLQFSYVRVFASS
;
A
#
# COMPACT_ATOMS: atom_id res chain seq x y z
N MET A 1 -35.30 -0.52 22.27
CA MET A 1 -34.92 -1.50 23.31
C MET A 1 -33.75 -2.34 22.77
N VAL A 2 -32.93 -2.96 23.62
CA VAL A 2 -31.58 -3.46 23.24
C VAL A 2 -31.59 -4.94 22.80
N SER A 3 -30.50 -5.38 22.15
CA SER A 3 -30.13 -6.76 21.74
C SER A 3 -30.52 -7.16 20.29
N HIS A 4 -29.73 -7.94 19.54
CA HIS A 4 -28.34 -8.39 19.76
C HIS A 4 -27.61 -8.70 18.42
N LEU A 5 -26.29 -8.47 18.38
CA LEU A 5 -25.23 -9.08 17.53
C LEU A 5 -25.53 -9.57 16.10
N ARG A 6 -24.91 -8.91 15.09
CA ARG A 6 -24.03 -9.59 14.10
C ARG A 6 -23.25 -8.61 13.20
N THR A 7 -21.92 -8.65 13.27
CA THR A 7 -21.01 -7.93 12.33
C THR A 7 -19.79 -8.80 11.98
N ASP A 8 -20.05 -9.92 11.31
CA ASP A 8 -19.01 -10.86 10.89
C ASP A 8 -18.28 -10.38 9.63
N LYS A 9 -17.21 -9.55 9.78
CA LYS A 9 -16.03 -9.49 8.87
C LYS A 9 -14.93 -8.52 9.35
N ILE A 10 -13.69 -9.01 9.33
CA ILE A 10 -12.46 -8.27 9.65
C ILE A 10 -11.83 -7.70 8.36
N VAL A 11 -11.35 -6.45 8.37
CA VAL A 11 -10.32 -5.98 7.43
C VAL A 11 -9.26 -5.13 8.17
N LYS A 12 -7.99 -5.29 7.76
CA LYS A 12 -6.74 -4.78 8.37
C LYS A 12 -6.56 -3.26 8.22
N GLY A 13 -5.58 -2.64 8.91
CA GLY A 13 -4.86 -1.49 8.32
C GLY A 13 -4.63 -0.19 9.12
N SER A 14 -4.99 -0.10 10.40
CA SER A 14 -4.78 1.05 11.33
C SER A 14 -4.53 0.44 12.73
N LYS A 15 -3.69 0.86 13.72
CA LYS A 15 -2.84 2.02 14.11
C LYS A 15 -3.35 3.43 13.81
N PHE A 16 -3.09 4.41 14.68
CA PHE A 16 -2.41 4.32 15.98
C PHE A 16 -3.30 3.61 17.04
N PHE A 17 -2.75 3.23 18.21
CA PHE A 17 -3.42 2.30 19.15
C PHE A 17 -4.52 3.00 20.01
N VAL A 18 -5.82 2.66 19.87
CA VAL A 18 -7.01 3.26 20.57
C VAL A 18 -8.15 2.23 20.81
N ARG A 19 -9.01 2.41 21.83
CA ARG A 19 -9.67 1.37 22.66
C ARG A 19 -10.67 0.38 22.01
N VAL A 20 -10.46 -0.92 22.25
CA VAL A 20 -11.46 -2.02 22.24
C VAL A 20 -11.11 -3.02 23.35
N ALA A 21 -12.11 -3.49 24.11
CA ALA A 21 -11.97 -4.58 25.08
C ALA A 21 -13.10 -5.62 24.86
N GLY A 22 -12.84 -6.91 25.13
CA GLY A 22 -13.85 -7.97 24.99
C GLY A 22 -13.28 -9.39 25.09
N GLU A 23 -14.03 -10.28 25.74
CA GLU A 23 -13.58 -11.61 26.19
C GLU A 23 -13.55 -12.67 25.07
N ARG A 24 -12.50 -12.67 24.24
CA ARG A 24 -12.13 -13.84 23.39
C ARG A 24 -10.60 -14.00 23.31
N GLU A 25 -9.92 -13.84 24.44
CA GLU A 25 -8.48 -13.57 24.51
C GLU A 25 -7.59 -14.47 23.64
N ASN A 26 -7.75 -15.80 23.74
CA ASN A 26 -6.73 -16.75 23.25
C ASN A 26 -6.61 -16.83 21.71
N MET A 27 -7.72 -16.88 20.96
CA MET A 27 -7.67 -17.08 19.50
C MET A 27 -7.14 -15.85 18.76
N TYR A 28 -7.56 -14.65 19.17
CA TYR A 28 -7.07 -13.41 18.57
C TYR A 28 -5.59 -13.17 18.91
N TYR A 29 -5.11 -13.63 20.07
CA TYR A 29 -3.73 -13.48 20.51
C TYR A 29 -2.73 -14.08 19.52
N THR A 30 -2.94 -15.33 19.11
CA THR A 30 -2.06 -16.03 18.17
C THR A 30 -2.00 -15.29 16.84
N SER A 31 -3.15 -14.92 16.27
CA SER A 31 -3.19 -14.14 15.03
C SER A 31 -2.56 -12.75 15.14
N ILE A 32 -2.68 -12.07 16.29
CA ILE A 32 -2.02 -10.78 16.55
C ILE A 32 -0.50 -10.97 16.63
N MET A 33 -0.02 -12.01 17.31
CA MET A 33 1.41 -12.31 17.45
C MET A 33 2.03 -12.78 16.12
N GLU A 34 1.33 -13.56 15.30
CA GLU A 34 1.71 -13.85 13.91
C GLU A 34 1.77 -12.58 13.06
N ILE A 35 0.77 -11.70 13.17
CA ILE A 35 0.76 -10.42 12.46
C ILE A 35 1.97 -9.57 12.86
N ILE A 36 2.31 -9.47 14.14
CA ILE A 36 3.48 -8.73 14.64
C ILE A 36 4.79 -9.34 14.13
N ARG A 37 4.98 -10.67 14.30
CA ARG A 37 6.16 -11.38 13.79
C ARG A 37 6.34 -11.22 12.28
N SER A 38 5.24 -11.22 11.51
CA SER A 38 5.27 -11.03 10.05
C SER A 38 5.54 -9.58 9.58
N GLN A 39 5.83 -8.66 10.51
CA GLN A 39 5.97 -7.22 10.26
C GLN A 39 7.20 -6.59 10.93
N VAL A 40 7.82 -7.28 11.88
CA VAL A 40 9.19 -6.99 12.33
C VAL A 40 10.14 -7.69 11.35
N PRO A 41 11.06 -6.99 10.65
CA PRO A 41 12.13 -7.65 9.92
C PRO A 41 13.07 -8.33 10.92
N ASP A 42 13.75 -9.43 10.53
CA ASP A 42 14.64 -10.20 11.42
C ASP A 42 15.84 -9.41 12.00
N ASN A 43 16.02 -8.17 11.53
CA ASN A 43 17.09 -7.26 11.92
C ASN A 43 16.52 -6.19 12.88
N ASN A 44 17.19 -5.96 14.01
CA ASN A 44 16.83 -5.01 15.07
C ASN A 44 16.99 -3.52 14.64
N GLU A 45 16.38 -3.12 13.53
CA GLU A 45 16.45 -1.77 12.98
C GLU A 45 15.27 -0.90 13.45
N SER A 46 15.61 0.26 14.02
CA SER A 46 14.70 1.39 14.27
C SER A 46 13.82 1.72 13.06
N ILE A 47 12.62 2.27 13.29
CA ILE A 47 11.68 2.67 12.23
C ILE A 47 12.32 3.71 11.30
N LYS A 48 12.73 3.27 10.11
CA LYS A 48 13.23 4.11 9.01
C LYS A 48 12.07 4.59 8.15
N ILE A 49 11.65 5.84 8.31
CA ILE A 49 10.60 6.49 7.51
C ILE A 49 10.96 7.90 7.08
N HIS A 50 10.55 8.27 5.87
CA HIS A 50 10.52 9.67 5.43
C HIS A 50 9.26 10.34 5.95
N VAL A 51 9.40 11.56 6.46
CA VAL A 51 8.28 12.40 6.89
C VAL A 51 8.37 13.75 6.19
N VAL A 52 7.26 14.18 5.60
CA VAL A 52 7.14 15.36 4.71
C VAL A 52 5.82 16.09 4.97
N THR A 53 5.67 17.35 4.58
CA THR A 53 4.34 18.00 4.57
C THR A 53 3.64 17.84 3.22
N LYS A 54 2.37 18.23 3.12
CA LYS A 54 1.60 18.22 1.86
C LYS A 54 2.20 19.20 0.84
N GLU A 55 2.66 20.35 1.30
CA GLU A 55 3.26 21.42 0.50
C GLU A 55 4.59 20.97 -0.08
N MET A 56 5.41 20.28 0.73
CA MET A 56 6.65 19.65 0.29
C MET A 56 6.45 18.66 -0.86
N ILE A 57 5.42 17.80 -0.76
CA ILE A 57 5.06 16.87 -1.84
C ILE A 57 4.62 17.63 -3.09
N PHE A 58 3.78 18.66 -2.96
CA PHE A 58 3.33 19.46 -4.09
C PHE A 58 4.48 20.15 -4.83
N VAL A 59 5.36 20.86 -4.09
CA VAL A 59 6.56 21.50 -4.65
C VAL A 59 7.45 20.46 -5.33
N SER A 60 7.70 19.32 -4.68
CA SER A 60 8.51 18.24 -5.27
C SER A 60 7.91 17.68 -6.57
N MET A 61 6.59 17.52 -6.64
CA MET A 61 5.89 17.09 -7.86
C MET A 61 5.95 18.12 -8.99
N MET A 62 6.19 19.40 -8.69
CA MET A 62 6.53 20.39 -9.70
C MET A 62 8.01 20.31 -10.11
N LEU A 63 8.92 20.21 -9.14
CA LEU A 63 10.37 20.12 -9.39
C LEU A 63 10.75 18.88 -10.22
N LEU A 64 10.09 17.73 -10.00
CA LEU A 64 10.31 16.48 -10.75
C LEU A 64 9.96 16.58 -12.25
N LYS A 65 9.37 17.69 -12.72
CA LYS A 65 9.18 17.97 -14.17
C LYS A 65 10.41 18.59 -14.83
N TYR A 66 11.33 19.17 -14.04
CA TYR A 66 12.42 20.02 -14.51
C TYR A 66 13.80 19.62 -13.96
N LEU A 67 13.85 18.90 -12.82
CA LEU A 67 15.08 18.49 -12.13
C LEU A 67 15.20 16.96 -12.04
N PRO A 68 16.42 16.41 -12.09
CA PRO A 68 16.66 14.98 -11.84
C PRO A 68 16.16 14.55 -10.45
N LEU A 69 15.65 13.32 -10.37
CA LEU A 69 15.02 12.77 -9.16
C LEU A 69 15.96 12.75 -7.94
N SER A 70 17.26 12.54 -8.14
CA SER A 70 18.29 12.64 -7.09
C SER A 70 18.44 14.05 -6.51
N VAL A 71 18.31 15.09 -7.35
CA VAL A 71 18.37 16.50 -6.93
C VAL A 71 17.13 16.83 -6.09
N VAL A 72 15.94 16.40 -6.51
CA VAL A 72 14.70 16.62 -5.74
C VAL A 72 14.74 15.88 -4.40
N ASP A 73 15.23 14.64 -4.35
CA ASP A 73 15.42 13.90 -3.09
C ASP A 73 16.42 14.59 -2.15
N THR A 74 17.51 15.17 -2.70
CA THR A 74 18.51 15.91 -1.91
C THR A 74 17.93 17.20 -1.33
N LEU A 75 17.22 17.99 -2.15
CA LEU A 75 16.48 19.17 -1.69
C LEU A 75 15.46 18.81 -0.61
N MET A 76 14.78 17.66 -0.74
CA MET A 76 13.83 17.17 0.26
C MET A 76 14.49 16.68 1.55
N ALA A 77 15.68 16.07 1.49
CA ALA A 77 16.45 15.73 2.67
C ALA A 77 16.83 17.01 3.48
N LEU A 78 17.20 18.09 2.79
CA LEU A 78 17.44 19.41 3.41
C LEU A 78 16.16 20.00 3.99
N LEU A 79 15.10 20.18 3.17
CA LEU A 79 13.84 20.80 3.59
C LEU A 79 13.18 20.10 4.78
N THR A 80 13.19 18.76 4.83
CA THR A 80 12.67 18.00 5.98
C THR A 80 13.53 18.15 7.23
N THR A 81 14.84 18.37 7.08
CA THR A 81 15.75 18.63 8.22
C THR A 81 15.52 20.04 8.77
N LEU A 82 15.35 21.04 7.92
CA LEU A 82 15.00 22.41 8.33
C LEU A 82 13.61 22.46 8.98
N ARG A 83 12.62 21.74 8.45
CA ARG A 83 11.23 21.81 8.92
C ARG A 83 10.94 21.05 10.21
N PHE A 84 11.62 19.92 10.44
CA PHE A 84 11.35 19.02 11.57
C PHE A 84 12.54 18.87 12.54
N GLY A 85 13.71 19.41 12.21
CA GLY A 85 14.95 19.20 12.94
C GLY A 85 15.45 17.75 12.83
N ASN A 86 16.30 17.35 13.77
CA ASN A 86 16.64 15.94 13.94
C ASN A 86 15.52 15.18 14.67
N LEU A 87 14.97 14.15 14.02
CA LEU A 87 13.94 13.27 14.56
C LEU A 87 14.48 11.97 15.18
N SER A 88 15.78 11.65 15.03
CA SER A 88 16.34 10.40 15.60
C SER A 88 16.26 10.35 17.13
N LYS A 89 16.33 11.52 17.78
CA LYS A 89 16.09 11.70 19.23
C LYS A 89 14.67 11.33 19.70
N PHE A 90 13.73 11.12 18.76
CA PHE A 90 12.38 10.60 19.00
C PHE A 90 12.19 9.20 18.38
N GLY A 91 13.25 8.45 18.11
CA GLY A 91 13.19 7.10 17.54
C GLY A 91 12.79 7.02 16.06
N ILE A 92 12.60 8.16 15.38
CA ILE A 92 12.25 8.22 13.95
C ILE A 92 13.51 8.51 13.14
N ASN A 93 14.02 7.50 12.45
CA ASN A 93 15.22 7.60 11.64
C ASN A 93 14.88 7.82 10.16
N LYS A 94 15.69 8.62 9.46
CA LYS A 94 15.54 8.83 8.01
C LYS A 94 16.18 7.65 7.25
N PRO A 95 15.51 7.06 6.23
CA PRO A 95 16.16 6.14 5.31
C PRO A 95 17.29 6.82 4.54
N LEU A 96 18.35 6.07 4.22
CA LEU A 96 19.51 6.54 3.44
C LEU A 96 19.12 6.93 2.00
N ILE A 97 18.22 6.16 1.39
CA ILE A 97 17.66 6.42 0.06
C ILE A 97 16.55 7.47 0.20
N GLY A 98 16.54 8.52 -0.62
CA GLY A 98 15.57 9.62 -0.53
C GLY A 98 14.10 9.23 -0.78
N PRO A 99 13.12 10.11 -0.47
CA PRO A 99 11.70 9.77 -0.47
C PRO A 99 11.13 9.33 -1.83
N PHE A 100 11.52 9.97 -2.93
CA PHE A 100 11.05 9.63 -4.27
C PHE A 100 11.79 8.44 -4.87
N THR A 101 13.10 8.30 -4.61
CA THR A 101 13.85 7.09 -4.96
C THR A 101 13.28 5.87 -4.22
N THR A 102 13.01 6.02 -2.92
CA THR A 102 12.32 5.00 -2.11
C THR A 102 10.95 4.65 -2.69
N LYS A 103 10.18 5.65 -3.14
CA LYS A 103 8.87 5.45 -3.76
C LYS A 103 8.96 4.66 -5.07
N VAL A 104 9.90 4.98 -5.95
CA VAL A 104 10.10 4.28 -7.23
C VAL A 104 10.57 2.84 -7.01
N ILE A 105 11.57 2.62 -6.15
CA ILE A 105 12.16 1.29 -5.94
C ILE A 105 11.23 0.34 -5.16
N SER A 106 10.57 0.83 -4.11
CA SER A 106 9.83 -0.03 -3.15
C SER A 106 8.30 0.13 -3.18
N GLY A 107 7.79 1.13 -3.89
CA GLY A 107 6.38 1.54 -3.83
C GLY A 107 5.97 2.24 -2.53
N ARG A 108 6.85 2.33 -1.51
CA ARG A 108 6.55 2.99 -0.22
C ARG A 108 6.54 4.51 -0.37
N SER A 109 5.42 5.14 -0.06
CA SER A 109 5.33 6.62 0.02
C SER A 109 5.97 7.14 1.33
N PRO A 110 6.50 8.37 1.35
CA PRO A 110 6.77 9.07 2.60
C PRO A 110 5.46 9.31 3.38
N VAL A 111 5.57 9.46 4.71
CA VAL A 111 4.47 9.83 5.58
C VAL A 111 4.21 11.33 5.46
N ILE A 112 2.98 11.72 5.15
CA ILE A 112 2.56 13.13 5.15
C ILE A 112 2.20 13.51 6.60
N ASP A 113 2.99 14.37 7.21
CA ASP A 113 2.68 14.95 8.51
C ASP A 113 1.58 16.02 8.40
N VAL A 114 0.64 15.97 9.33
CA VAL A 114 -0.46 16.93 9.50
C VAL A 114 -0.47 17.53 10.92
N GLY A 115 0.62 17.35 11.68
CA GLY A 115 0.76 17.80 13.07
C GLY A 115 1.20 16.72 14.05
N THR A 116 1.29 15.46 13.62
CA THR A 116 1.78 14.32 14.41
C THR A 116 3.21 14.56 14.91
N ILE A 117 4.09 15.14 14.08
CA ILE A 117 5.46 15.46 14.50
C ILE A 117 5.48 16.51 15.62
N LYS A 118 4.59 17.51 15.61
CA LYS A 118 4.48 18.47 16.73
C LYS A 118 4.09 17.75 18.03
N LYS A 119 3.12 16.83 17.97
CA LYS A 119 2.67 16.04 19.14
C LYS A 119 3.76 15.11 19.68
N ILE A 120 4.61 14.55 18.80
CA ILE A 120 5.79 13.78 19.21
C ILE A 120 6.84 14.69 19.87
N GLN A 121 7.10 15.86 19.30
CA GLN A 121 8.04 16.86 19.84
C GLN A 121 7.58 17.42 21.20
N ALA A 122 6.26 17.54 21.42
CA ALA A 122 5.66 17.93 22.70
C ALA A 122 5.55 16.78 23.73
N GLY A 123 5.90 15.54 23.36
CA GLY A 123 5.80 14.37 24.24
C GLY A 123 4.40 13.78 24.42
N GLU A 124 3.37 14.34 23.77
CA GLU A 124 2.00 13.80 23.74
C GLU A 124 1.96 12.40 23.10
N ILE A 125 2.80 12.17 22.09
CA ILE A 125 2.92 10.89 21.39
C ILE A 125 4.34 10.36 21.61
N LYS A 126 4.45 9.25 22.33
CA LYS A 126 5.74 8.55 22.53
C LYS A 126 5.93 7.50 21.45
N VAL A 127 7.09 7.53 20.80
CA VAL A 127 7.54 6.52 19.85
C VAL A 127 8.33 5.47 20.62
N TYR A 128 8.02 4.20 20.38
CA TYR A 128 8.70 3.05 20.99
C TYR A 128 9.43 2.23 19.92
N PRO A 129 10.38 1.36 20.30
CA PRO A 129 10.98 0.38 19.39
C PRO A 129 9.95 -0.60 18.79
N ALA A 130 10.43 -1.55 17.99
CA ALA A 130 9.60 -2.64 17.53
C ALA A 130 9.14 -3.53 18.71
N ILE A 131 8.02 -4.23 18.49
CA ILE A 131 7.33 -5.02 19.51
C ILE A 131 7.84 -6.45 19.43
N ARG A 132 8.57 -6.86 20.48
CA ARG A 132 9.06 -8.22 20.67
C ARG A 132 7.93 -9.19 21.05
N GLY A 133 6.92 -8.70 21.75
CA GLY A 133 5.72 -9.47 22.10
C GLY A 133 4.70 -8.68 22.91
N ILE A 134 3.55 -9.30 23.13
CA ILE A 134 2.49 -8.85 24.05
C ILE A 134 2.38 -9.92 25.16
N ASN A 135 2.11 -9.49 26.39
CA ASN A 135 1.88 -10.32 27.58
C ASN A 135 0.69 -9.77 28.38
N LYS A 136 -0.51 -10.34 28.19
CA LYS A 136 -1.77 -9.82 28.74
C LYS A 136 -1.96 -8.34 28.36
N ASN A 137 -1.97 -7.42 29.33
CA ASN A 137 -2.07 -5.97 29.09
C ASN A 137 -0.72 -5.26 28.85
N SER A 138 0.43 -5.94 28.94
CA SER A 138 1.73 -5.32 28.67
C SER A 138 2.27 -5.65 27.28
N VAL A 139 3.00 -4.69 26.71
CA VAL A 139 3.78 -4.83 25.48
C VAL A 139 5.25 -4.88 25.87
N LEU A 140 6.01 -5.82 25.31
CA LEU A 140 7.45 -5.94 25.44
C LEU A 140 8.10 -5.44 24.14
N PHE A 141 9.04 -4.52 24.27
CA PHE A 141 9.79 -3.93 23.15
C PHE A 141 11.18 -4.56 23.01
N ASP A 142 11.81 -4.42 21.84
CA ASP A 142 13.10 -5.06 21.55
C ASP A 142 14.27 -4.54 22.41
N ASN A 143 14.15 -3.35 23.01
CA ASN A 143 15.10 -2.83 23.99
C ASN A 143 14.90 -3.41 25.42
N GLY A 144 13.93 -4.31 25.61
CA GLY A 144 13.60 -4.91 26.91
C GLY A 144 12.61 -4.11 27.77
N ASP A 145 12.22 -2.89 27.38
CA ASP A 145 11.14 -2.16 28.06
C ASP A 145 9.83 -2.97 28.00
N SER A 146 9.11 -3.02 29.13
CA SER A 146 7.70 -3.41 29.13
C SER A 146 6.82 -2.28 29.61
N ARG A 147 5.69 -2.05 28.92
CA ARG A 147 4.71 -1.01 29.25
C ARG A 147 3.30 -1.56 29.11
N SER A 148 2.42 -1.25 30.06
CA SER A 148 0.99 -1.53 29.96
C SER A 148 0.31 -0.54 29.03
N PHE A 149 -0.64 -1.00 28.24
CA PHE A 149 -1.52 -0.18 27.40
C PHE A 149 -2.96 -0.65 27.54
N ASP A 150 -3.91 0.27 27.59
CA ASP A 150 -5.34 -0.06 27.52
C ASP A 150 -5.75 -0.67 26.17
N VAL A 151 -4.87 -0.58 25.15
CA VAL A 151 -5.20 -1.01 23.78
C VAL A 151 -4.03 -1.24 22.83
N ILE A 152 -4.33 -2.03 21.80
CA ILE A 152 -3.52 -2.28 20.61
C ILE A 152 -4.42 -2.25 19.36
N VAL A 153 -4.07 -1.44 18.33
CA VAL A 153 -4.68 -1.39 16.99
C VAL A 153 -3.55 -1.43 15.95
N LEU A 154 -3.72 -2.11 14.81
CA LEU A 154 -2.61 -2.59 13.94
C LEU A 154 -2.59 -2.07 12.47
N ALA A 155 -1.83 -1.00 12.16
CA ALA A 155 -1.41 -0.72 10.76
C ALA A 155 -0.21 -1.60 10.43
N THR A 156 -0.58 -2.75 9.88
CA THR A 156 0.28 -3.68 9.16
C THR A 156 -0.08 -3.67 7.67
N GLY A 157 -0.68 -2.54 7.24
CA GLY A 157 -1.21 -2.32 5.91
C GLY A 157 -2.32 -3.30 5.52
N TYR A 158 -2.45 -3.47 4.21
CA TYR A 158 -3.31 -4.45 3.57
C TYR A 158 -2.43 -5.38 2.72
N LYS A 159 -2.86 -6.63 2.52
CA LYS A 159 -2.30 -7.55 1.52
C LYS A 159 -3.37 -7.81 0.47
N SER A 160 -2.98 -7.96 -0.80
CA SER A 160 -3.92 -8.30 -1.87
C SER A 160 -4.59 -9.65 -1.59
N LEU A 161 -5.84 -9.79 -2.01
CA LEU A 161 -6.59 -11.04 -1.97
C LEU A 161 -6.86 -11.61 -3.37
N ALA A 162 -6.26 -11.04 -4.41
CA ALA A 162 -6.53 -11.41 -5.80
C ALA A 162 -6.30 -12.90 -6.07
N ASN A 163 -5.21 -13.48 -5.56
CA ASN A 163 -4.90 -14.92 -5.66
C ASN A 163 -5.93 -15.85 -4.96
N LYS A 164 -6.88 -15.33 -4.18
CA LYS A 164 -7.95 -16.12 -3.56
C LYS A 164 -9.23 -16.18 -4.38
N TRP A 165 -9.44 -15.26 -5.32
CA TRP A 165 -10.65 -15.21 -6.16
C TRP A 165 -10.35 -15.37 -7.65
N LEU A 166 -9.17 -14.97 -8.12
CA LEU A 166 -8.70 -15.24 -9.47
C LEU A 166 -8.13 -16.67 -9.51
N LYS A 167 -8.85 -17.58 -10.18
CA LYS A 167 -8.32 -18.90 -10.51
C LYS A 167 -7.14 -18.77 -11.46
N ASP A 168 -6.21 -19.72 -11.36
CA ASP A 168 -5.06 -19.87 -12.26
C ASP A 168 -4.15 -18.64 -12.39
N TYR A 169 -4.25 -17.69 -11.44
CA TYR A 169 -3.62 -16.35 -11.43
C TYR A 169 -2.14 -16.26 -11.83
N LYS A 170 -1.40 -17.38 -11.84
CA LYS A 170 0.02 -17.50 -12.17
C LYS A 170 0.42 -16.93 -13.54
N TYR A 171 -0.50 -16.70 -14.47
CA TYR A 171 -0.18 -15.99 -15.74
C TYR A 171 -0.10 -14.46 -15.58
N VAL A 172 -0.70 -13.87 -14.53
CA VAL A 172 -0.73 -12.40 -14.32
C VAL A 172 -0.17 -11.93 -12.99
N LEU A 173 -0.40 -12.69 -11.90
CA LEU A 173 -0.04 -12.30 -10.54
C LEU A 173 1.10 -13.15 -9.97
N ASN A 174 1.87 -12.52 -9.10
CA ASN A 174 2.88 -13.14 -8.25
C ASN A 174 2.23 -13.72 -6.97
N GLY A 175 3.03 -14.34 -6.09
CA GLY A 175 2.53 -14.93 -4.84
C GLY A 175 1.85 -13.96 -3.86
N GLU A 176 2.12 -12.65 -3.96
CA GLU A 176 1.50 -11.62 -3.09
C GLU A 176 0.12 -11.16 -3.58
N GLY A 177 -0.33 -11.58 -4.77
CA GLY A 177 -1.52 -11.03 -5.44
C GLY A 177 -1.29 -9.67 -6.09
N MET A 178 -0.04 -9.39 -6.48
CA MET A 178 0.39 -8.23 -7.25
C MET A 178 0.84 -8.66 -8.66
N PRO A 179 0.89 -7.78 -9.67
CA PRO A 179 1.33 -8.15 -11.02
C PRO A 179 2.74 -8.73 -11.06
N LYS A 180 2.99 -9.66 -12.00
CA LYS A 180 4.33 -10.23 -12.23
C LYS A 180 5.30 -9.20 -12.83
N ASN A 181 4.83 -8.48 -13.84
CA ASN A 181 5.61 -7.44 -14.52
C ASN A 181 5.76 -6.19 -13.63
N ARG A 182 6.88 -5.47 -13.77
CA ARG A 182 7.15 -4.21 -13.03
C ARG A 182 6.59 -3.01 -13.78
N PHE A 183 6.39 -1.89 -13.08
CA PHE A 183 6.09 -0.61 -13.72
C PHE A 183 7.20 -0.23 -14.72
N PRO A 184 6.89 0.24 -15.95
CA PRO A 184 5.59 0.67 -16.45
C PRO A 184 4.77 -0.40 -17.22
N THR A 185 5.20 -1.67 -17.28
CA THR A 185 4.54 -2.73 -18.06
C THR A 185 3.70 -3.72 -17.23
N HIS A 186 3.54 -3.45 -15.93
CA HIS A 186 2.76 -4.24 -14.97
C HIS A 186 1.26 -4.39 -15.30
N TRP A 187 0.73 -3.53 -16.17
CA TRP A 187 -0.71 -3.44 -16.45
C TRP A 187 -1.21 -4.47 -17.46
N LYS A 188 -0.35 -5.03 -18.32
CA LYS A 188 -0.74 -6.03 -19.32
C LYS A 188 -0.45 -7.45 -18.84
N GLY A 189 -1.47 -8.30 -18.96
CA GLY A 189 -1.39 -9.74 -18.76
C GLY A 189 -1.60 -10.52 -20.07
N GLU A 190 -1.67 -11.84 -19.92
CA GLU A 190 -2.07 -12.76 -20.98
C GLU A 190 -3.61 -12.90 -21.01
N ASN A 191 -4.14 -13.45 -22.12
CA ASN A 191 -5.55 -13.88 -22.24
C ASN A 191 -6.61 -12.81 -21.88
N GLY A 192 -6.42 -11.59 -22.36
CA GLY A 192 -7.39 -10.48 -22.15
C GLY A 192 -7.45 -9.93 -20.72
N VAL A 193 -6.51 -10.33 -19.85
CA VAL A 193 -6.46 -9.89 -18.45
C VAL A 193 -5.51 -8.70 -18.26
N TYR A 194 -5.97 -7.71 -17.51
CA TYR A 194 -5.25 -6.46 -17.24
C TYR A 194 -5.20 -6.12 -15.74
N CYS A 195 -4.24 -5.28 -15.33
CA CYS A 195 -3.99 -4.88 -13.94
C CYS A 195 -3.97 -3.35 -13.79
N ALA A 196 -5.03 -2.78 -13.22
CA ALA A 196 -5.17 -1.33 -13.04
C ALA A 196 -4.91 -0.88 -11.58
N GLY A 197 -4.03 0.10 -11.38
CA GLY A 197 -3.73 0.70 -10.07
C GLY A 197 -2.80 -0.12 -9.17
N LEU A 198 -2.42 -1.31 -9.61
CA LEU A 198 -1.58 -2.24 -8.84
C LEU A 198 -0.08 -1.89 -8.84
N SER A 199 0.35 -0.89 -9.61
CA SER A 199 1.75 -0.38 -9.65
C SER A 199 2.26 0.22 -8.34
N LYS A 200 1.39 0.48 -7.35
CA LYS A 200 1.67 1.27 -6.14
C LYS A 200 2.03 2.75 -6.43
N MET A 201 1.99 3.21 -7.68
CA MET A 201 2.39 4.56 -8.10
C MET A 201 1.33 5.66 -7.87
N GLY A 202 0.26 5.37 -7.13
CA GLY A 202 -0.79 6.32 -6.78
C GLY A 202 -1.66 6.73 -7.97
N LEU A 203 -2.44 7.82 -7.83
CA LEU A 203 -3.38 8.28 -8.85
C LEU A 203 -2.76 8.53 -10.24
N PRO A 204 -1.53 9.09 -10.38
CA PRO A 204 -0.87 9.19 -11.68
C PRO A 204 -0.60 7.82 -12.31
N GLY A 205 -0.20 6.83 -11.48
CA GLY A 205 -0.07 5.44 -11.90
C GLY A 205 -1.39 4.85 -12.40
N VAL A 206 -2.48 4.97 -11.63
CA VAL A 206 -3.82 4.51 -12.04
C VAL A 206 -4.23 5.13 -13.39
N SER A 207 -3.92 6.41 -13.61
CA SER A 207 -4.23 7.11 -14.87
C SER A 207 -3.38 6.60 -16.05
N MET A 208 -2.10 6.29 -15.83
CA MET A 208 -1.24 5.66 -16.86
C MET A 208 -1.73 4.24 -17.19
N ASP A 209 -2.02 3.43 -16.18
CA ASP A 209 -2.54 2.08 -16.32
C ASP A 209 -3.84 2.08 -17.15
N ALA A 210 -4.82 2.92 -16.77
CA ALA A 210 -6.11 3.00 -17.45
C ALA A 210 -5.99 3.42 -18.93
N LYS A 211 -5.10 4.37 -19.25
CA LYS A 211 -4.84 4.80 -20.64
C LYS A 211 -4.18 3.70 -21.46
N ALA A 212 -3.21 3.00 -20.89
CA ALA A 212 -2.51 1.91 -21.58
C ALA A 212 -3.47 0.73 -21.87
N ILE A 213 -4.28 0.34 -20.88
CA ILE A 213 -5.31 -0.69 -21.00
C ILE A 213 -6.35 -0.32 -22.06
N ALA A 214 -6.86 0.93 -22.05
CA ALA A 214 -7.86 1.39 -23.01
C ALA A 214 -7.33 1.38 -24.46
N ASN A 215 -6.07 1.81 -24.67
CA ASN A 215 -5.43 1.78 -25.98
C ASN A 215 -5.23 0.33 -26.48
N ASP A 216 -4.80 -0.59 -25.60
CA ASP A 216 -4.58 -2.00 -25.93
C ASP A 216 -5.89 -2.70 -26.32
N ILE A 217 -6.96 -2.48 -25.54
CA ILE A 217 -8.31 -2.98 -25.84
C ILE A 217 -8.81 -2.46 -27.20
N ASN A 218 -8.60 -1.18 -27.51
CA ASN A 218 -9.02 -0.59 -28.79
C ASN A 218 -8.30 -1.24 -29.98
N ILE A 219 -7.00 -1.57 -29.84
CA ILE A 219 -6.24 -2.30 -30.87
C ILE A 219 -6.81 -3.71 -31.04
N VAL A 220 -6.98 -4.47 -29.95
CA VAL A 220 -7.49 -5.85 -29.99
C VAL A 220 -8.90 -5.94 -30.57
N VAL A 221 -9.82 -5.06 -30.15
CA VAL A 221 -11.18 -4.98 -30.73
C VAL A 221 -11.13 -4.61 -32.21
N GLY A 222 -10.24 -3.70 -32.60
CA GLY A 222 -10.03 -3.32 -34.00
C GLY A 222 -9.46 -4.45 -34.87
N GLU A 223 -8.70 -5.39 -34.29
CA GLU A 223 -8.22 -6.60 -34.98
C GLU A 223 -9.32 -7.66 -35.11
N VAL A 224 -10.09 -7.92 -34.05
CA VAL A 224 -11.23 -8.86 -34.07
C VAL A 224 -12.26 -8.44 -35.13
N LYS A 225 -12.59 -7.14 -35.22
CA LYS A 225 -13.49 -6.61 -36.27
C LYS A 225 -12.94 -6.84 -37.68
N ARG A 226 -11.63 -6.64 -37.90
CA ARG A 226 -10.98 -6.92 -39.20
C ARG A 226 -11.01 -8.41 -39.57
N ARG A 227 -10.86 -9.32 -38.59
CA ARG A 227 -10.97 -10.77 -38.82
C ARG A 227 -12.40 -11.20 -39.15
N SER A 228 -13.40 -10.67 -38.45
CA SER A 228 -14.82 -10.93 -38.74
C SER A 228 -15.22 -10.48 -40.15
N ASN A 229 -14.79 -9.28 -40.58
CA ASN A 229 -15.10 -8.78 -41.93
C ASN A 229 -14.48 -9.64 -43.05
N ASN A 230 -13.41 -10.38 -42.76
CA ASN A 230 -12.77 -11.31 -43.70
C ASN A 230 -13.35 -12.74 -43.63
N GLY A 231 -14.54 -12.92 -43.05
CA GLY A 231 -15.25 -14.20 -43.03
C GLY A 231 -14.70 -15.26 -42.06
N SER A 232 -13.75 -14.91 -41.19
CA SER A 232 -13.24 -15.82 -40.17
C SER A 232 -14.12 -15.83 -38.90
N TYR A 233 -14.21 -17.00 -38.27
CA TYR A 233 -15.17 -17.30 -37.20
C TYR A 233 -15.01 -16.38 -35.97
N PHE A 234 -16.12 -16.11 -35.29
CA PHE A 234 -16.16 -15.15 -34.17
C PHE A 234 -15.61 -15.77 -32.87
N ASP A 235 -14.30 -15.66 -32.65
CA ASP A 235 -13.72 -15.91 -31.33
C ASP A 235 -14.23 -14.87 -30.33
N LYS A 236 -14.75 -15.36 -29.20
CA LYS A 236 -15.37 -14.54 -28.16
C LYS A 236 -14.32 -13.80 -27.32
N LEU A 237 -14.23 -12.49 -27.49
CA LEU A 237 -13.32 -11.63 -26.73
C LEU A 237 -13.84 -11.34 -25.32
N ASP A 238 -13.51 -12.19 -24.34
CA ASP A 238 -13.69 -11.86 -22.91
C ASP A 238 -12.50 -11.01 -22.42
N ILE A 239 -12.80 -9.79 -21.94
CA ILE A 239 -11.82 -8.87 -21.31
C ILE A 239 -12.04 -8.86 -19.79
N PHE A 240 -10.95 -8.82 -19.02
CA PHE A 240 -11.00 -8.77 -17.56
C PHE A 240 -9.99 -7.77 -16.97
N VAL A 241 -10.43 -6.89 -16.07
CA VAL A 241 -9.58 -5.88 -15.44
C VAL A 241 -9.52 -6.08 -13.92
N ILE A 242 -8.35 -6.47 -13.42
CA ILE A 242 -8.03 -6.53 -12.00
C ILE A 242 -7.71 -5.10 -11.53
N MET A 243 -8.71 -4.41 -10.98
CA MET A 243 -8.52 -3.05 -10.46
C MET A 243 -8.27 -3.05 -8.95
N ASN A 244 -7.26 -2.29 -8.50
CA ASN A 244 -7.08 -1.91 -7.11
C ASN A 244 -7.38 -0.42 -6.95
N MET A 245 -8.62 -0.13 -6.57
CA MET A 245 -9.09 1.18 -6.15
C MET A 245 -9.40 1.10 -4.66
N VAL A 246 -8.99 2.10 -3.88
CA VAL A 246 -9.14 2.09 -2.41
C VAL A 246 -10.62 2.18 -1.98
N LEU A 247 -11.54 2.43 -2.93
CA LEU A 247 -12.98 2.26 -2.79
C LEU A 247 -13.49 1.43 -3.99
N GLN A 248 -14.19 0.33 -3.68
CA GLN A 248 -14.88 -0.61 -4.59
C GLN A 248 -14.02 -1.41 -5.60
N PHE A 249 -14.35 -2.70 -5.72
CA PHE A 249 -14.03 -3.52 -6.88
C PHE A 249 -15.13 -3.32 -7.94
N SER A 250 -14.77 -2.85 -9.13
CA SER A 250 -15.70 -2.70 -10.26
C SER A 250 -15.43 -3.76 -11.32
N TYR A 251 -16.32 -4.74 -11.44
CA TYR A 251 -16.30 -5.71 -12.54
C TYR A 251 -16.98 -5.09 -13.77
N VAL A 252 -16.18 -4.63 -14.74
CA VAL A 252 -16.67 -4.08 -16.00
C VAL A 252 -16.68 -5.18 -17.05
N ARG A 253 -17.86 -5.75 -17.32
CA ARG A 253 -18.06 -6.71 -18.41
C ARG A 253 -18.38 -5.95 -19.70
N VAL A 254 -17.36 -5.70 -20.51
CA VAL A 254 -17.54 -5.06 -21.84
C VAL A 254 -18.17 -6.07 -22.79
N PHE A 255 -19.50 -6.04 -22.90
CA PHE A 255 -20.20 -6.72 -23.99
C PHE A 255 -20.04 -5.90 -25.27
N ALA A 256 -19.22 -6.39 -26.20
CA ALA A 256 -19.34 -5.98 -27.59
C ALA A 256 -20.57 -6.69 -28.19
N SER A 257 -21.68 -5.96 -28.34
CA SER A 257 -22.73 -6.39 -29.27
C SER A 257 -22.19 -6.34 -30.69
N SER A 258 -22.59 -7.32 -31.50
CA SER A 258 -22.77 -7.14 -32.94
C SER A 258 -23.72 -5.99 -33.22
#